data_AF-A0A943JYW7-F1
#
_entry.id   AF-A0A943JYW7-F1
#
_cell.length_a   1.000
_cell.length_b   1.000
_cell.length_c   1.000
_cell.angle_alpha   90.00
_cell.angle_beta   90.00
_cell.angle_gamma   90.00
#
_symmetry.space_group_name_H-M   'P 1'
#
loop_
_entity.id
_entity.type
_entity.pdbx_description
1 polymer ?
#
loop_
_entity_poly.entity_id
_entity_poly.type
_entity_poly.pdbx_seq_one_letter_code
_entity_poly.pdbx_strand_id
1 'polypeptide(L)'
;MGYIHCCGTLHKTKTYKVVPQDGFVLCELDYLKKCPVCGHTVVQLTRIDKNDNISIVRKVNQKARVFFNQMQKFILYEKVPQVYKKCGKFYLNYNEYGVKKRCYSNLSTLKIGLCENKSLNNIQSF
;
A
#
# COMPACT_ATOMS: atom_id res chain seq x y z
N MET A 1 -0.48 0.61 -0.92
CA MET A 1 -0.90 1.81 -1.67
C MET A 1 -0.41 1.66 -3.10
N GLY A 2 -1.30 1.82 -4.07
CA GLY A 2 -1.04 1.61 -5.49
C GLY A 2 -0.94 2.93 -6.26
N TYR A 3 -0.64 2.78 -7.55
CA TYR A 3 -0.47 3.89 -8.48
C TYR A 3 -1.08 3.55 -9.83
N ILE A 4 -1.77 4.52 -10.43
CA ILE A 4 -2.26 4.41 -11.80
C ILE A 4 -1.56 5.46 -12.64
N HIS A 5 -1.02 5.04 -13.79
CA HIS A 5 -0.47 5.94 -14.78
C HIS A 5 -1.59 6.63 -15.57
N CYS A 6 -1.65 7.97 -15.56
CA CYS A 6 -2.58 8.75 -16.38
C CYS A 6 -1.88 10.04 -16.84
N CYS A 7 -2.10 10.46 -18.09
CA CYS A 7 -1.51 11.69 -18.64
C CYS A 7 0.02 11.79 -18.47
N GLY A 8 0.75 10.68 -18.63
CA GLY A 8 2.21 10.65 -18.54
C GLY A 8 2.78 10.67 -17.12
N THR A 9 1.94 10.62 -16.07
CA THR A 9 2.39 10.61 -14.68
C THR A 9 1.71 9.52 -13.86
N LEU A 10 2.38 9.09 -12.78
CA LEU A 10 1.83 8.15 -11.81
C LEU A 10 1.05 8.90 -10.74
N HIS A 11 -0.23 8.56 -10.58
CA HIS A 11 -1.08 9.12 -9.54
C HIS A 11 -1.36 8.08 -8.46
N LYS A 12 -1.29 8.55 -7.21
CA LYS A 12 -1.65 7.77 -6.03
C LYS A 12 -3.13 7.38 -6.09
N THR A 13 -3.40 6.11 -5.86
CA THR A 13 -4.76 5.56 -5.84
C THR A 13 -5.11 4.94 -4.52
N LYS A 14 -6.42 4.82 -4.28
CA LYS A 14 -6.92 3.90 -3.27
C LYS A 14 -6.84 2.49 -3.84
N THR A 15 -6.27 1.57 -3.08
CA THR A 15 -6.10 0.17 -3.50
C THR A 15 -6.95 -0.70 -2.61
N TYR A 16 -7.72 -1.59 -3.22
CA TYR A 16 -8.60 -2.52 -2.53
C TYR A 16 -8.16 -3.94 -2.84
N LYS A 17 -8.11 -4.81 -1.82
CA LYS A 17 -8.03 -6.25 -2.06
C LYS A 17 -9.43 -6.76 -2.36
N VAL A 18 -9.53 -7.53 -3.44
CA VAL A 18 -10.78 -8.12 -3.89
C VAL A 18 -10.69 -9.64 -3.71
N VAL A 19 -11.83 -10.27 -3.43
CA VAL A 19 -11.93 -11.73 -3.44
C VAL A 19 -11.47 -12.26 -4.81
N PRO A 20 -10.49 -13.18 -4.87
CA PRO A 20 -10.12 -13.82 -6.11
C PRO A 20 -11.27 -14.71 -6.62
N GLN A 21 -11.59 -14.59 -7.91
CA GLN A 21 -12.52 -15.47 -8.62
C GLN A 21 -11.78 -16.15 -9.76
N ASP A 22 -12.31 -17.24 -10.33
CA ASP A 22 -11.85 -17.83 -11.61
C ASP A 22 -10.38 -18.28 -11.65
N GLY A 23 -9.88 -18.96 -10.61
CA GLY A 23 -8.54 -19.56 -10.63
C GLY A 23 -7.38 -18.57 -10.43
N PHE A 24 -7.67 -17.27 -10.35
CA PHE A 24 -6.71 -16.25 -9.92
C PHE A 24 -6.39 -16.41 -8.43
N VAL A 25 -5.14 -16.14 -8.04
CA VAL A 25 -4.66 -16.21 -6.66
C VAL A 25 -4.79 -14.85 -5.97
N LEU A 26 -4.59 -13.77 -6.71
CA LEU A 26 -4.57 -12.42 -6.17
C LEU A 26 -5.28 -11.45 -7.10
N CYS A 27 -6.18 -10.64 -6.53
CA CYS A 27 -6.89 -9.57 -7.22
C CYS A 27 -6.76 -8.25 -6.44
N GLU A 28 -6.12 -7.26 -7.05
CA GLU A 28 -5.99 -5.90 -6.51
C GLU A 28 -6.69 -4.89 -7.41
N LEU A 29 -7.54 -4.05 -6.80
CA LEU A 29 -8.32 -3.03 -7.50
C LEU A 29 -7.83 -1.64 -7.09
N ASP A 30 -7.25 -0.92 -8.04
CA ASP A 30 -6.84 0.47 -7.88
C ASP A 30 -7.90 1.43 -8.42
N TYR A 31 -8.24 2.44 -7.60
CA TYR A 31 -9.25 3.44 -7.91
C TYR A 31 -8.67 4.86 -7.82
N LEU A 32 -8.70 5.57 -8.96
CA LEU A 32 -8.41 7.00 -9.07
C LEU A 32 -9.72 7.76 -9.31
N LYS A 33 -10.24 8.43 -8.28
CA LYS A 33 -11.51 9.16 -8.35
C LYS A 33 -11.51 10.25 -9.44
N LYS A 34 -10.43 11.03 -9.50
CA LYS A 34 -10.23 12.12 -10.44
C LYS A 34 -8.74 12.30 -10.70
N CYS A 35 -8.33 12.18 -11.96
CA CYS A 35 -6.98 12.55 -12.40
C CYS A 35 -6.80 14.07 -12.27
N PRO A 36 -5.71 14.56 -11.66
CA PRO A 36 -5.47 15.99 -11.51
C PRO A 36 -5.21 16.69 -12.84
N VAL A 37 -4.79 15.97 -13.89
CA VAL A 37 -4.48 16.54 -15.21
C VAL A 37 -5.71 16.58 -16.11
N CYS A 38 -6.36 15.43 -16.36
CA CYS A 38 -7.49 15.34 -17.30
C CYS A 38 -8.87 15.26 -16.64
N GLY A 39 -8.95 15.19 -15.31
CA GLY A 39 -10.22 15.04 -14.59
C GLY A 39 -10.88 13.67 -14.69
N HIS A 40 -10.28 12.71 -15.42
CA HIS A 40 -10.87 11.39 -15.62
C HIS A 40 -10.89 10.55 -14.34
N THR A 41 -11.97 9.79 -14.17
CA THR A 41 -12.01 8.70 -13.17
C THR A 41 -11.37 7.46 -13.80
N VAL A 42 -10.45 6.78 -13.11
CA VAL A 42 -9.78 5.59 -13.65
C VAL A 42 -9.85 4.46 -12.63
N VAL A 43 -10.14 3.26 -13.11
CA VAL A 43 -10.08 2.03 -12.31
C VAL A 43 -9.22 1.00 -13.02
N GLN A 44 -8.38 0.32 -12.26
CA GLN A 44 -7.55 -0.76 -12.75
C GLN A 44 -7.68 -1.97 -11.82
N LEU A 45 -8.06 -3.12 -12.38
CA LEU A 45 -8.03 -4.41 -11.70
C LEU A 45 -6.81 -5.18 -12.20
N THR A 46 -5.93 -5.53 -11.28
CA THR A 46 -4.75 -6.35 -11.52
C THR A 46 -5.01 -7.72 -10.92
N ARG A 47 -4.89 -8.78 -11.72
CA ARG A 47 -5.10 -10.16 -11.26
C ARG A 47 -3.89 -11.01 -11.59
N ILE A 48 -3.56 -11.94 -10.72
CA ILE A 48 -2.41 -12.85 -10.85
C ILE A 48 -2.92 -14.29 -10.78
N ASP A 49 -2.58 -15.08 -11.78
CA ASP A 49 -2.89 -16.52 -11.83
C ASP A 49 -1.89 -17.37 -11.05
N LYS A 50 -2.18 -18.67 -10.89
CA LYS A 50 -1.27 -19.64 -10.25
C LYS A 50 0.09 -19.78 -10.95
N ASN A 51 0.16 -19.44 -12.24
CA ASN A 51 1.37 -19.48 -13.05
C ASN A 51 2.09 -18.12 -13.07
N ASP A 52 1.79 -17.22 -12.14
CA ASP A 52 2.31 -15.85 -12.05
C ASP A 52 2.02 -14.96 -13.28
N ASN A 53 1.06 -15.35 -14.12
CA ASN A 53 0.61 -14.54 -15.24
C ASN A 53 -0.22 -13.35 -14.74
N ILE A 54 0.12 -12.15 -15.21
CA ILE A 54 -0.55 -10.91 -14.80
C ILE A 54 -1.58 -10.51 -15.86
N SER A 55 -2.85 -10.38 -15.46
CA SER A 55 -3.90 -9.79 -16.28
C SER A 55 -4.35 -8.45 -15.72
N ILE A 56 -4.47 -7.45 -16.59
CA ILE A 56 -4.81 -6.08 -16.20
C ILE A 56 -6.07 -5.64 -16.95
N VAL A 57 -7.11 -5.27 -16.21
CA VAL A 57 -8.34 -4.71 -16.75
C VAL A 57 -8.45 -3.25 -16.33
N ARG A 58 -8.43 -2.34 -17.30
CA ARG A 58 -8.51 -0.90 -17.05
C ARG A 58 -9.77 -0.29 -17.67
N LYS A 59 -10.46 0.57 -16.92
CA LYS A 59 -11.63 1.34 -17.38
C LYS A 59 -11.48 2.81 -16.99
N VAL A 60 -12.14 3.69 -17.74
CA VAL A 60 -12.06 5.15 -17.60
C VAL A 60 -13.46 5.77 -17.58
N ASN A 61 -13.60 6.91 -16.89
CA ASN A 61 -14.81 7.73 -16.73
C ASN A 61 -16.03 6.94 -16.26
N GLN A 62 -17.15 7.04 -16.98
CA GLN A 62 -18.42 6.42 -16.59
C GLN A 62 -18.31 4.90 -16.47
N LYS A 63 -17.60 4.27 -17.41
CA LYS A 63 -17.34 2.82 -17.37
C LYS A 63 -16.54 2.43 -16.11
N ALA A 64 -15.60 3.27 -15.69
CA ALA A 64 -14.85 3.09 -14.45
C ALA A 64 -15.75 3.15 -13.21
N ARG A 65 -16.69 4.12 -13.15
CA ARG A 65 -17.61 4.26 -12.01
C ARG A 65 -18.57 3.07 -11.89
N VAL A 66 -19.15 2.64 -13.01
CA VAL A 66 -20.03 1.46 -13.06
C VAL A 66 -19.26 0.22 -12.63
N PHE A 67 -18.06 0.00 -13.19
CA PHE A 67 -17.22 -1.13 -12.84
C PHE A 67 -16.82 -1.14 -11.35
N PHE A 68 -16.44 0.02 -10.80
CA PHE A 68 -16.12 0.12 -9.37
C PHE A 68 -17.30 -0.26 -8.48
N ASN A 69 -18.50 0.23 -8.78
CA ASN A 69 -19.71 -0.07 -8.01
C ASN A 69 -20.08 -1.55 -8.07
N GLN A 70 -19.86 -2.22 -9.21
CA GLN A 70 -20.03 -3.67 -9.32
C GLN A 70 -19.02 -4.43 -8.44
N MET A 71 -17.77 -3.97 -8.45
CA MET A 71 -16.68 -4.61 -7.70
C MET A 71 -16.76 -4.39 -6.19
N GLN A 72 -17.45 -3.35 -5.71
CA GLN A 72 -17.58 -3.05 -4.27
C GLN A 72 -18.05 -4.24 -3.44
N LYS A 73 -18.95 -5.07 -3.98
CA LYS A 73 -19.47 -6.27 -3.30
C LYS A 73 -18.40 -7.33 -3.02
N PHE A 74 -17.30 -7.30 -3.76
CA PHE A 74 -16.21 -8.28 -3.67
C PHE A 74 -14.98 -7.71 -2.95
N ILE A 75 -15.02 -6.45 -2.49
CA ILE A 75 -13.91 -5.84 -1.76
C ILE A 75 -13.85 -6.44 -0.36
N LEU A 76 -12.68 -7.00 -0.02
CA LEU A 76 -12.39 -7.50 1.32
C LEU A 76 -11.99 -6.35 2.25
N TYR A 77 -11.01 -5.54 1.83
CA TYR A 77 -10.51 -4.40 2.60
C TYR A 77 -9.72 -3.39 1.75
N GLU A 78 -9.59 -2.17 2.25
CA GLU A 78 -8.73 -1.12 1.67
C GLU A 78 -7.28 -1.25 2.16
N LYS A 79 -6.31 -1.24 1.25
CA LYS A 79 -4.87 -1.34 1.55
C LYS A 79 -4.32 0.05 1.90
N VAL A 80 -4.48 0.43 3.15
CA VAL A 80 -3.94 1.68 3.70
C VAL A 80 -2.42 1.55 3.87
N PRO A 81 -1.60 2.55 3.47
CA PRO A 81 -0.17 2.53 3.77
C PRO A 81 0.04 2.49 5.29
N GLN A 82 0.88 1.57 5.75
CA GLN A 82 1.33 1.57 7.14
C GLN A 82 2.17 2.83 7.38
N VAL A 83 1.69 3.70 8.26
CA VAL A 83 2.46 4.83 8.75
C VAL A 83 3.44 4.28 9.78
N TYR A 84 4.64 3.92 9.34
CA TYR A 84 5.73 3.60 10.25
C TYR A 84 6.07 4.86 11.05
N LYS A 85 5.66 4.89 12.32
CA LYS A 85 6.10 5.94 13.23
C LYS A 85 7.62 5.82 13.33
N LYS A 86 8.35 6.90 13.01
CA LYS A 86 9.80 6.96 13.21
C LYS A 86 10.09 6.72 14.69
N CYS A 87 10.60 5.54 15.00
CA CYS A 87 10.85 5.11 16.36
C CYS A 87 12.33 4.99 16.58
N GLY A 88 12.89 6.04 17.20
CA GLY A 88 14.31 6.20 17.44
C GLY A 88 15.07 6.83 16.27
N LYS A 89 16.10 7.61 16.61
CA LYS A 89 17.11 8.13 15.66
C LYS A 89 18.42 7.34 15.79
N PHE A 90 18.35 6.06 16.13
CA PHE A 90 19.54 5.26 16.31
C PHE A 90 20.01 4.70 14.97
N TYR A 91 21.18 5.15 14.52
CA TYR A 91 21.87 4.59 13.38
C TYR A 91 23.35 4.42 13.70
N LEU A 92 23.90 3.26 13.36
CA LEU A 92 25.30 2.90 13.53
C LEU A 92 26.04 3.14 12.22
N ASN A 93 27.03 4.03 12.22
CA ASN A 93 27.91 4.20 11.07
C ASN A 93 29.04 3.17 11.15
N TYR A 94 28.97 2.17 10.27
CA TYR A 94 30.04 1.23 10.00
C TYR A 94 30.91 1.75 8.85
N ASN A 95 32.19 1.37 8.83
CA ASN A 95 33.01 1.51 7.63
C ASN A 95 32.79 0.32 6.67
N GLU A 96 33.46 0.37 5.52
CA GLU A 96 33.45 -0.68 4.49
C GLU A 96 33.96 -2.06 4.97
N TYR A 97 34.65 -2.11 6.11
CA TYR A 97 35.14 -3.32 6.76
C TYR A 97 34.28 -3.76 7.96
N GLY A 98 33.09 -3.16 8.17
CA GLY A 98 32.19 -3.51 9.28
C GLY A 98 32.61 -3.01 10.66
N VAL A 99 33.65 -2.18 10.75
CA VAL A 99 34.11 -1.57 12.01
C VAL A 99 33.36 -0.27 12.28
N LYS A 100 32.81 -0.15 13.48
CA LYS A 100 31.99 0.99 13.92
C LYS A 100 32.82 2.27 14.07
N LYS A 101 32.54 3.29 13.25
CA LYS A 101 33.29 4.57 13.24
C LYS A 101 32.77 5.60 14.26
N ARG A 102 31.47 5.65 14.56
CA ARG A 102 30.89 6.52 15.60
C ARG A 102 29.44 6.13 15.93
N CYS A 103 29.07 6.27 17.20
CA CYS A 103 27.67 6.26 17.67
C CYS A 103 27.15 7.70 17.69
N TYR A 104 26.12 8.01 16.91
CA TYR A 104 25.52 9.36 16.87
C TYR A 104 24.24 9.49 17.71
N SER A 105 24.02 8.57 18.65
CA SER A 105 22.80 8.53 19.46
C SER A 105 23.07 7.93 20.83
N ASN A 106 22.58 8.59 21.88
CA ASN A 106 22.62 8.08 23.24
C ASN A 106 21.65 6.89 23.34
N LEU A 107 22.06 5.80 23.99
CA LEU A 107 21.22 4.62 24.25
C LEU A 107 19.88 4.99 24.93
N SER A 108 19.83 6.10 25.67
CA SER A 108 18.60 6.65 26.26
C SER A 108 17.51 7.04 25.25
N THR A 109 17.87 7.27 23.97
CA THR A 109 16.94 7.60 22.87
C THR A 109 16.48 6.38 22.07
N LEU A 110 17.03 5.20 22.38
CA LEU A 110 16.73 3.93 21.75
C LEU A 110 15.38 3.41 22.30
N LYS A 111 14.28 3.67 21.60
CA LYS A 111 12.95 3.18 21.97
C LYS A 111 12.65 1.85 21.28
N ILE A 112 13.38 0.78 21.64
CA ILE A 112 13.05 -0.59 21.22
C ILE A 112 11.79 -1.03 21.98
N GLY A 113 10.82 -1.65 21.30
CA GLY A 113 9.58 -2.21 21.89
C GLY A 113 8.47 -1.19 22.24
N LEU A 114 8.78 0.05 22.62
CA LEU A 114 7.78 1.07 22.98
C LEU A 114 6.89 1.55 21.81
N CYS A 115 7.38 1.38 20.59
CA CYS A 115 6.70 1.83 19.39
C CYS A 115 5.90 0.75 18.69
N GLU A 116 6.38 -0.50 18.76
CA GLU A 116 5.74 -1.67 18.18
C GLU A 116 4.47 -2.03 18.98
N ASN A 117 4.50 -1.86 20.29
CA ASN A 117 3.39 -2.22 21.18
C ASN A 117 2.36 -1.09 21.39
N LYS A 118 2.56 0.09 20.80
CA LYS A 118 1.62 1.22 20.99
C LYS A 118 0.22 0.96 20.42
N SER A 119 0.09 0.10 19.41
CA SER A 119 -1.20 -0.37 18.89
C SER A 119 -1.82 -1.49 19.74
N LEU A 120 -1.04 -2.18 20.57
CA LEU A 120 -1.51 -3.23 21.48
C LEU A 120 -2.09 -2.67 22.78
N ASN A 121 -1.71 -1.45 23.18
CA ASN A 121 -2.26 -0.80 24.38
C ASN A 121 -3.76 -0.47 24.29
N ASN A 122 -4.35 -0.46 23.09
CA ASN A 122 -5.81 -0.34 22.91
C ASN A 122 -6.54 -1.69 23.04
N ILE A 123 -5.80 -2.78 23.24
CA ILE A 123 -6.34 -4.09 23.59
C ILE A 123 -6.25 -4.21 25.11
N GLN A 124 -6.96 -3.34 25.83
CA GLN A 124 -7.17 -3.53 27.26
C GLN A 124 -8.44 -4.37 27.46
N SER A 125 -8.18 -5.56 28.03
CA SER A 125 -9.05 -6.37 28.91
C SER A 125 -10.39 -6.87 28.34
N PHE A 126 -10.39 -8.12 27.89
CA PHE A 126 -11.43 -9.09 28.26
C PHE A 126 -10.97 -9.81 29.54
#